data_AF-Q56942-F1
#
_entry.id   AF-Q56942-F1
#
_cell.length_a   1.000
_cell.length_b   1.000
_cell.length_c   1.000
_cell.angle_alpha   90.00
_cell.angle_beta   90.00
_cell.angle_gamma   90.00
#
_symmetry.space_group_name_H-M   'P 1'
#
loop_
_entity.id
_entity.type
_entity.pdbx_description
1 polymer ?
#
loop_
_entity_poly.entity_id
_entity_poly.type
_entity_poly.pdbx_seq_one_letter_code
_entity_poly.pdbx_strand_id
1 'polypeptide(L)'
;ISAWQQQHYSRTFPSGSLIVNMPQRWNQDVQELRAATLGDARTVDMVFGLYRQNTREKLNSAYDMPTMPYLSSTGYTTAETLAAYSDLAFNRSF
;
A
#
# COMPACT_ATOMS: atom_id res chain seq x y z
N ILE A 1 15.85 1.61 -5.47
CA ILE A 1 14.79 2.63 -5.52
C ILE A 1 14.14 2.70 -4.15
N SER A 2 13.77 3.89 -3.68
CA SER A 2 13.02 4.07 -2.44
C SER A 2 11.91 5.07 -2.67
N ALA A 3 10.74 4.83 -2.08
CA ALA A 3 9.59 5.70 -2.17
C ALA A 3 8.89 5.79 -0.81
N TRP A 4 8.46 6.99 -0.46
CA TRP A 4 7.67 7.26 0.74
C TRP A 4 6.38 7.94 0.33
N GLN A 5 5.26 7.42 0.84
CA GLN A 5 3.94 7.99 0.58
C GLN A 5 3.23 8.17 1.91
N GLN A 6 2.76 9.39 2.14
CA GLN A 6 1.98 9.74 3.32
C GLN A 6 0.65 10.31 2.83
N GLN A 7 -0.44 9.84 3.41
CA GLN A 7 -1.77 10.33 3.06
C GLN A 7 -2.59 10.51 4.34
N HIS A 8 -3.25 11.65 4.43
CA HIS A 8 -4.26 11.90 5.44
C HIS A 8 -5.47 12.52 4.77
N TYR A 9 -6.65 11.94 5.00
CA TYR A 9 -7.89 12.51 4.53
C TYR A 9 -8.96 12.42 5.61
N SER A 10 -9.88 13.37 5.55
CA SER A 10 -11.09 13.37 6.36
C SER A 10 -12.25 12.95 5.47
N ARG A 11 -13.10 12.05 5.98
CA ARG A 11 -14.29 11.59 5.27
C ARG A 11 -15.48 11.68 6.19
N THR A 12 -16.40 12.58 5.86
CA THR A 12 -17.66 12.75 6.58
C THR A 12 -18.82 12.71 5.59
N PHE A 13 -19.84 11.93 5.88
CA PHE A 13 -21.02 11.80 5.02
C PHE A 13 -22.24 11.33 5.84
N PRO A 14 -23.46 11.75 5.44
CA PRO A 14 -24.69 11.21 6.03
C PRO A 14 -24.97 9.79 5.52
N SER A 15 -25.51 8.94 6.38
CA SER A 15 -25.94 7.57 6.06
C SER A 15 -27.20 7.22 6.85
N GLY A 16 -28.37 7.34 6.21
CA GLY A 16 -29.66 7.21 6.91
C GLY A 16 -29.81 8.28 7.98
N SER A 17 -30.13 7.88 9.21
CA SER A 17 -30.18 8.79 10.37
C SER A 17 -28.80 9.10 10.97
N LEU A 18 -27.74 8.45 10.51
CA LEU A 18 -26.39 8.61 11.05
C LEU A 18 -25.59 9.67 10.28
N ILE A 19 -24.73 10.39 10.99
CA ILE A 19 -23.60 11.11 10.42
C ILE A 19 -22.35 10.27 10.67
N VAL A 20 -21.66 9.90 9.61
CA VAL A 20 -20.44 9.08 9.67
C VAL A 20 -19.24 9.99 9.49
N ASN A 21 -18.28 9.91 10.41
CA ASN A 21 -17.00 10.64 10.35
C ASN A 21 -15.84 9.66 10.55
N MET A 22 -15.05 9.46 9.49
CA MET A 22 -14.02 8.43 9.41
C MET A 22 -12.70 8.97 8.84
N PRO A 23 -11.96 9.83 9.57
CA PRO A 23 -10.66 10.28 9.11
C PRO A 23 -9.65 9.12 9.15
N GLN A 24 -8.81 9.05 8.11
CA GLN A 24 -7.79 8.04 7.97
C GLN A 24 -6.41 8.64 7.75
N ARG A 25 -5.39 7.93 8.23
CA ARG A 25 -3.98 8.24 8.02
C ARG A 25 -3.25 7.00 7.54
N TRP A 26 -2.47 7.17 6.48
CA TRP A 26 -1.65 6.15 5.86
C TRP A 26 -0.21 6.65 5.77
N ASN A 27 0.73 5.77 6.08
CA ASN A 27 2.15 6.02 5.95
C ASN A 27 2.83 4.76 5.43
N GLN A 28 3.28 4.81 4.18
CA GLN A 28 3.91 3.72 3.47
C GLN A 28 5.34 4.08 3.11
N ASP A 29 6.24 3.13 3.34
CA ASP A 29 7.63 3.16 2.90
C ASP A 29 7.96 1.91 2.08
N VAL A 30 8.62 2.13 0.94
CA VAL A 30 9.00 1.08 -0.01
C VAL A 30 10.47 1.24 -0.35
N GLN A 31 11.18 0.11 -0.37
CA GLN A 31 12.56 0.02 -0.79
C GLN A 31 12.74 -1.21 -1.66
N GLU A 32 13.39 -1.04 -2.80
CA GLU A 32 13.66 -2.12 -3.71
C GLU A 32 15.08 -2.03 -4.26
N LEU A 33 15.76 -3.17 -4.27
CA LEU A 33 17.03 -3.38 -4.94
C LEU A 33 16.79 -4.37 -6.08
N ARG A 34 17.07 -3.96 -7.32
CA ARG A 34 16.89 -4.82 -8.50
C ARG A 34 18.09 -4.78 -9.42
N ALA A 35 18.41 -5.91 -10.03
CA ALA A 35 19.41 -6.08 -11.06
C ALA A 35 18.74 -6.67 -12.30
N ALA A 36 19.13 -6.20 -13.48
CA ALA A 36 18.61 -6.68 -14.76
C ALA A 36 19.73 -6.78 -15.80
N THR A 37 19.63 -7.77 -16.69
CA THR A 37 20.49 -7.83 -17.88
C THR A 37 20.08 -6.77 -18.90
N LEU A 38 21.04 -6.23 -19.67
CA LEU A 38 20.80 -5.23 -20.72
C LEU A 38 21.40 -5.73 -22.06
N GLY A 39 20.67 -5.52 -23.17
CA GLY A 39 21.16 -5.66 -24.55
C GLY A 39 20.31 -6.54 -25.48
N ASP A 40 20.09 -6.07 -26.71
CA ASP A 40 19.25 -6.70 -27.75
C ASP A 40 20.02 -7.77 -28.55
N ALA A 41 20.37 -8.90 -27.92
CA ALA A 41 20.83 -10.13 -28.60
C ALA A 41 21.07 -11.30 -27.62
N ARG A 42 20.60 -11.20 -26.37
CA ARG A 42 20.83 -12.26 -25.38
C ARG A 42 19.84 -13.39 -25.57
N THR A 43 20.33 -14.61 -25.48
CA THR A 43 19.51 -15.83 -25.41
C THR A 43 18.67 -15.89 -24.13
N VAL A 44 19.06 -15.14 -23.09
CA VAL A 44 18.32 -15.04 -21.83
C VAL A 44 18.34 -13.61 -21.32
N ASP A 45 17.15 -13.06 -21.05
CA ASP A 45 16.94 -11.84 -20.29
C ASP A 45 16.55 -12.19 -18.86
N MET A 46 17.19 -11.54 -17.87
CA MET A 46 16.98 -11.85 -16.46
C MET A 46 16.76 -10.58 -15.64
N VAL A 47 15.84 -10.66 -14.68
CA VAL A 47 15.64 -9.66 -13.62
C VAL A 47 15.65 -10.38 -12.27
N PHE A 48 16.36 -9.81 -11.30
CA PHE A 48 16.34 -10.25 -9.91
C PHE A 48 16.09 -9.05 -9.01
N GLY A 49 15.24 -9.20 -8.00
CA GLY A 49 14.91 -8.12 -7.09
C GLY A 49 14.66 -8.56 -5.66
N LEU A 50 15.02 -7.68 -4.74
CA LEU A 50 14.66 -7.72 -3.33
C LEU A 50 13.79 -6.50 -3.05
N TYR A 51 12.61 -6.76 -2.51
CA TYR A 51 11.58 -5.77 -2.25
C TYR A 51 11.21 -5.76 -0.78
N ARG A 52 11.10 -4.57 -0.19
CA ARG A 52 10.57 -4.33 1.15
C ARG A 52 9.49 -3.26 1.07
N GLN A 53 8.37 -3.53 1.73
CA GLN A 53 7.31 -2.55 1.94
C GLN A 53 6.81 -2.61 3.38
N ASN A 54 6.62 -1.45 3.98
CA ASN A 54 5.97 -1.31 5.28
C ASN A 54 4.87 -0.26 5.17
N THR A 55 3.67 -0.61 5.65
CA THR A 55 2.48 0.23 5.58
C THR A 55 1.87 0.32 6.97
N ARG A 56 1.63 1.56 7.41
CA ARG A 56 1.01 1.86 8.70
C ARG A 56 -0.25 2.67 8.47
N GLU A 57 -1.32 2.22 9.09
CA GLU A 57 -2.66 2.77 8.94
C GLU A 57 -3.23 3.11 10.31
N LYS A 58 -3.97 4.21 10.36
CA LYS A 58 -4.78 4.61 11.50
C LYS A 58 -6.14 5.09 11.01
N LEU A 59 -7.18 4.50 11.55
CA LEU A 59 -8.57 4.89 11.34
C LEU A 59 -9.21 5.27 12.68
N ASN A 60 -9.82 6.44 12.70
CA ASN A 60 -10.81 6.79 13.70
C ASN A 60 -12.18 6.70 13.04
N SER A 61 -13.14 6.02 13.66
CA SER A 61 -14.52 5.98 13.18
C SER A 61 -15.44 6.55 14.25
N ALA A 62 -16.31 7.47 13.86
CA ALA A 62 -17.41 7.94 14.66
C ALA A 62 -18.70 7.85 13.84
N TYR A 63 -19.72 7.23 14.42
CA TYR A 63 -21.06 7.14 13.89
C TYR A 63 -21.97 7.78 14.92
N ASP A 64 -22.63 8.87 14.53
CA ASP A 64 -23.47 9.66 15.43
C ASP A 64 -24.90 9.68 14.90
N MET A 65 -25.88 9.44 15.77
CA MET A 65 -27.27 9.85 15.53
C MET A 65 -27.38 11.35 15.83
N PRO A 66 -28.43 12.06 15.37
CA PRO A 66 -28.53 13.51 15.52
C PRO A 66 -28.54 13.98 16.98
N THR A 67 -28.95 13.11 17.90
CA THR A 67 -29.11 13.43 19.32
C THR A 67 -28.21 12.62 20.26
N MET A 68 -27.47 11.63 19.75
CA MET A 68 -26.61 10.77 20.59
C MET A 68 -25.52 10.06 19.79
N PRO A 69 -24.33 9.82 20.38
CA PRO A 69 -23.31 8.98 19.76
C PRO A 69 -23.79 7.53 19.65
N TYR A 70 -23.47 6.87 18.55
CA TYR A 70 -23.87 5.47 18.31
C TYR A 70 -22.68 4.51 18.41
N LEU A 71 -21.58 4.81 17.70
CA LEU A 71 -20.37 3.98 17.73
C LEU A 71 -19.13 4.86 17.56
N SER A 72 -18.11 4.58 18.37
CA SER A 72 -16.78 5.16 18.20
C SER A 72 -15.72 4.06 18.26
N SER A 73 -14.76 4.11 17.34
CA SER A 73 -13.63 3.19 17.33
C SER A 73 -12.34 3.90 16.89
N THR A 74 -11.22 3.37 17.38
CA THR A 74 -9.89 3.78 16.92
C THR A 74 -9.08 2.52 16.68
N GLY A 75 -8.62 2.35 15.44
CA GLY A 75 -7.80 1.23 15.02
C GLY A 75 -6.44 1.71 14.54
N TYR A 76 -5.42 0.93 14.86
CA TYR A 76 -4.09 1.04 14.27
C TYR A 76 -3.77 -0.30 13.66
N THR A 77 -3.45 -0.32 12.37
CA THR A 77 -3.09 -1.55 11.67
C THR A 77 -1.79 -1.35 10.90
N THR A 78 -0.99 -2.40 10.84
CA THR A 78 0.32 -2.36 10.20
C THR A 78 0.55 -3.63 9.40
N ALA A 79 1.14 -3.50 8.23
CA ALA A 79 1.52 -4.62 7.39
C ALA A 79 2.94 -4.40 6.84
N GLU A 80 3.78 -5.42 6.94
CA GLU A 80 5.13 -5.42 6.41
C GLU A 80 5.31 -6.61 5.46
N THR A 81 6.07 -6.41 4.39
CA THR A 81 6.37 -7.42 3.38
C THR A 81 7.84 -7.34 3.01
N LEU A 82 8.51 -8.48 3.03
CA LEU A 82 9.81 -8.69 2.42
C LEU A 82 9.67 -9.78 1.38
N ALA A 83 10.11 -9.51 0.16
CA ALA A 83 10.01 -10.43 -0.96
C ALA A 83 11.31 -10.46 -1.75
N ALA A 84 11.66 -11.65 -2.22
CA ALA A 84 12.62 -11.84 -3.29
C ALA A 84 11.86 -12.28 -4.53
N TYR A 85 12.20 -11.73 -5.69
CA TYR A 85 11.58 -12.08 -6.96
C TYR A 85 12.63 -12.20 -8.06
N SER A 86 12.30 -12.99 -9.08
CA SER A 86 13.13 -13.18 -10.26
C SER A 86 12.25 -13.46 -11.46
N ASP A 87 12.65 -12.95 -12.63
CA ASP A 87 11.99 -13.21 -13.90
C ASP A 87 13.06 -13.53 -14.96
N LEU A 88 12.79 -14.55 -15.79
CA LEU A 88 13.71 -15.05 -16.82
C LEU A 88 12.94 -15.28 -18.12
N ALA A 89 13.40 -14.65 -19.20
CA ALA A 89 12.88 -14.84 -20.54
C ALA A 89 13.95 -15.45 -21.44
N PHE A 90 13.60 -16.47 -22.23
CA PHE A 90 14.50 -17.10 -23.20
C PHE A 90 14.13 -16.66 -24.62
N ASN A 91 15.09 -16.07 -25.34
CA ASN A 91 14.89 -15.65 -26.73
C ASN A 91 15.39 -16.76 -27.67
N ARG A 92 14.48 -17.37 -28.43
CA ARG A 92 14.82 -18.31 -29.52
C ARG A 92 14.79 -17.57 -30.86
N SER A 93 15.96 -17.39 -31.46
CA SER A 93 16.11 -17.05 -32.87
C SER A 93 15.86 -18.33 -33.70
N PHE A 94 14.87 -18.32 -34.59
CA PHE A 94 14.72 -19.30 -35.68
C PHE A 94 15.37 -18.75 -36.95
#